data_AF-A0A7W3QMA4-F1
#
_entry.id   AF-A0A7W3QMA4-F1
#
_cell.length_a   1.000
_cell.length_b   1.000
_cell.length_c   1.000
_cell.angle_alpha   90.00
_cell.angle_beta   90.00
_cell.angle_gamma   90.00
#
_symmetry.space_group_name_H-M   'P 1'
#
loop_
_entity.id
_entity.type
_entity.pdbx_description
1 polymer ?
#
loop_
_entity_poly.entity_id
_entity_poly.type
_entity_poly.pdbx_seq_one_letter_code
_entity_poly.pdbx_strand_id
1 'polypeptide(L)'
;MPDGTDLLSPHVVEQIERLHGRVRDDFEPREWVVTTPAGKYPVPPSVQALLAVVWPAGQCLRTTDDFEWEVDLYSGKGSETEPGLVAEDRAWYTIGEDEGQWYLLVDLAEAATTAEVPTYRVDHEGRQPVPVRVWLSDRLSGLRRSTPAIEFGRACAWGDVERVRAALEGGLGTGPLERSGLTPLHLATFSGSVETVRLLLAAGADPNAAITEEVSALDVWSTYFEPYRGRRTEFDPLLDMALYERETPLHSALRKLGIDYVVGLRASLPDVVRLMLAGGADPTIHDGEDYSPADIAFSKTFSAPETDAPEIYECLQQLYDAGAELDAYAD
;
A
#
# COMPACT_ATOMS: atom_id res chain seq x y z
N MET A 1 -8.73 38.28 5.41
CA MET A 1 -7.65 37.41 5.91
C MET A 1 -7.67 36.20 5.00
N PRO A 2 -6.55 35.81 4.37
CA PRO A 2 -6.50 34.55 3.65
C PRO A 2 -6.95 33.44 4.60
N ASP A 3 -7.77 32.52 4.12
CA ASP A 3 -7.99 31.30 4.87
C ASP A 3 -6.63 30.58 5.04
N GLY A 4 -6.44 29.79 6.09
CA GLY A 4 -5.18 29.07 6.29
C GLY A 4 -4.79 28.14 5.12
N THR A 5 -5.72 27.90 4.18
CA THR A 5 -5.57 27.05 2.99
C THR A 5 -4.86 27.73 1.82
N ASP A 6 -4.90 29.07 1.69
CA ASP A 6 -4.12 29.81 0.69
C ASP A 6 -2.59 29.75 0.91
N LEU A 7 -2.14 29.22 2.07
CA LEU A 7 -0.72 29.12 2.46
C LEU A 7 -0.05 27.82 1.99
N LEU A 8 -0.81 26.81 1.58
CA LEU A 8 -0.32 25.50 1.15
C LEU A 8 -0.72 25.22 -0.30
N SER A 9 0.01 24.36 -1.01
CA SER A 9 -0.37 23.98 -2.37
C SER A 9 -1.71 23.22 -2.38
N PRO A 10 -2.55 23.37 -3.43
CA PRO A 10 -3.86 22.71 -3.49
C PRO A 10 -3.81 21.19 -3.31
N HIS A 11 -2.75 20.54 -3.81
CA HIS A 11 -2.55 19.11 -3.66
C HIS A 11 -2.35 18.68 -2.19
N VAL A 12 -1.54 19.43 -1.44
CA VAL A 12 -1.32 19.16 -0.01
C VAL A 12 -2.58 19.42 0.80
N VAL A 13 -3.33 20.48 0.46
CA VAL A 13 -4.63 20.79 1.07
C VAL A 13 -5.63 19.65 0.84
N GLU A 14 -5.74 19.16 -0.41
CA GLU A 14 -6.63 18.05 -0.76
C GLU A 14 -6.33 16.79 0.07
N GLN A 15 -5.05 16.45 0.27
CA GLN A 15 -4.67 15.29 1.08
C GLN A 15 -4.99 15.50 2.57
N ILE A 16 -4.73 16.68 3.11
CA ILE A 16 -5.08 17.04 4.50
C ILE A 16 -6.59 16.92 4.72
N GLU A 17 -7.41 17.48 3.82
CA GLU A 17 -8.86 17.42 3.89
C GLU A 17 -9.42 16.00 3.74
N ARG A 18 -8.88 15.21 2.80
CA ARG A 18 -9.24 13.79 2.56
C ARG A 18 -9.09 12.96 3.83
N LEU A 19 -8.07 13.26 4.63
CA LEU A 19 -7.77 12.59 5.88
C LEU A 19 -8.51 13.21 7.07
N HIS A 20 -9.30 14.27 6.86
CA HIS A 20 -9.97 15.07 7.88
C HIS A 20 -9.03 15.89 8.78
N GLY A 21 -7.75 16.00 8.44
CA GLY A 21 -6.87 17.00 9.02
C GLY A 21 -7.33 18.40 8.60
N ARG A 22 -7.11 19.40 9.46
CA ARG A 22 -7.43 20.80 9.15
C ARG A 22 -6.42 21.73 9.80
N VAL A 23 -5.92 22.72 9.05
CA VAL A 23 -5.35 23.91 9.68
C VAL A 23 -6.49 24.60 10.41
N ARG A 24 -6.31 24.95 11.68
CA ARG A 24 -7.39 25.58 12.45
C ARG A 24 -7.81 26.88 11.78
N ASP A 25 -9.11 27.15 11.74
CA ASP A 25 -9.65 28.38 11.14
C ASP A 25 -9.15 29.65 11.85
N ASP A 26 -8.69 29.53 13.10
CA ASP A 26 -8.09 30.59 13.92
C ASP A 26 -6.55 30.66 13.81
N PHE A 27 -5.94 29.90 12.89
CA PHE A 27 -4.50 29.92 12.68
C PHE A 27 -4.04 31.22 12.00
N GLU A 28 -3.20 31.97 12.70
CA GLU A 28 -2.52 33.14 12.15
C GLU A 28 -0.99 32.94 12.19
N PRO A 29 -0.28 33.09 11.05
CA PRO A 29 1.17 33.05 11.04
C PRO A 29 1.75 34.12 11.97
N ARG A 30 2.82 33.77 12.68
CA ARG A 30 3.52 34.69 13.59
C ARG A 30 4.93 34.98 13.09
N GLU A 31 5.51 36.08 13.56
CA GLU A 31 6.95 36.30 13.41
C GLU A 31 7.72 35.25 14.23
N TRP A 32 8.18 34.21 13.55
CA TRP A 32 8.94 33.12 14.13
C TRP A 32 10.27 33.01 13.40
N VAL A 33 11.37 33.12 14.14
CA VAL A 33 12.74 32.99 13.65
C VAL A 33 13.42 31.81 14.32
N VAL A 34 14.19 31.06 13.55
CA VAL A 34 15.03 29.96 14.04
C VAL A 34 16.50 30.24 13.71
N THR A 35 17.40 29.72 14.54
CA THR A 35 18.84 29.82 14.33
C THR A 35 19.32 28.53 13.69
N THR A 36 20.01 28.63 12.56
CA THR A 36 20.66 27.53 11.84
C THR A 36 22.16 27.81 11.73
N PRO A 37 23.00 26.84 11.34
CA PRO A 37 24.42 27.09 11.07
C PRO A 37 24.66 28.21 10.04
N ALA A 38 23.76 28.36 9.06
CA ALA A 38 23.82 29.40 8.03
C ALA A 38 23.34 30.79 8.50
N GLY A 39 22.89 30.94 9.76
CA GLY A 39 22.39 32.19 10.32
C GLY A 39 20.96 32.13 10.88
N LYS A 40 20.33 33.29 11.06
CA LYS A 40 18.95 33.39 11.57
C LYS A 40 17.98 33.55 10.41
N TYR A 41 16.97 32.69 10.35
CA TYR A 41 15.99 32.68 9.26
C TYR A 41 14.56 32.72 9.80
N PRO A 42 13.67 33.51 9.18
CA PRO A 42 12.25 33.45 9.48
C PRO A 42 11.67 32.12 8.99
N VAL A 43 10.74 31.56 9.74
CA VAL A 43 9.97 30.37 9.34
C VAL A 43 8.81 30.83 8.45
N PRO A 44 8.74 30.43 7.17
CA PRO A 44 7.69 30.89 6.26
C PRO A 44 6.28 30.50 6.73
N PRO A 45 5.24 31.32 6.47
CA PRO A 45 3.85 31.01 6.83
C PRO A 45 3.35 29.64 6.35
N SER A 46 3.76 29.19 5.17
CA SER A 46 3.43 27.87 4.61
C SER A 46 3.96 26.73 5.49
N VAL A 47 5.19 26.83 5.99
CA VAL A 47 5.78 25.88 6.93
C VAL A 47 5.03 25.91 8.26
N GLN A 48 4.70 27.10 8.77
CA GLN A 48 3.93 27.23 10.01
C GLN A 48 2.53 26.61 9.89
N ALA A 49 1.86 26.78 8.75
CA ALA A 49 0.53 26.22 8.48
C ALA A 49 0.57 24.69 8.45
N LEU A 50 1.58 24.09 7.79
CA LEU A 50 1.79 22.64 7.76
C LEU A 50 1.97 22.07 9.19
N LEU A 51 2.75 22.76 10.04
CA LEU A 51 2.96 22.36 11.43
C LEU A 51 1.73 22.58 12.34
N ALA A 52 0.77 23.39 11.90
CA ALA A 52 -0.44 23.72 12.65
C ALA A 52 -1.66 22.87 12.26
N VAL A 53 -1.49 21.89 11.36
CA VAL A 53 -2.55 20.94 11.00
C VAL A 53 -2.97 20.16 12.24
N VAL A 54 -4.25 20.26 12.59
CA VAL A 54 -4.87 19.46 13.64
C VAL A 54 -5.51 18.24 13.01
N TRP A 55 -5.17 17.08 13.56
CA TRP A 55 -5.72 15.79 13.17
C TRP A 55 -6.86 15.40 14.13
N PRO A 56 -7.98 14.85 13.64
CA PRO A 56 -9.01 14.23 14.47
C PRO A 56 -8.45 13.20 15.46
N ALA A 57 -9.11 13.05 16.60
CA ALA A 57 -8.71 12.07 17.61
C ALA A 57 -8.61 10.65 17.03
N GLY A 58 -7.48 9.98 17.27
CA GLY A 58 -7.17 8.66 16.71
C GLY A 58 -6.58 8.68 15.30
N GLN A 59 -6.30 9.85 14.74
CA GLN A 59 -5.50 10.01 13.52
C GLN A 59 -4.16 10.67 13.89
N CYS A 60 -3.06 10.05 13.48
CA CYS A 60 -1.74 10.67 13.43
C CYS A 60 -1.00 10.20 12.17
N LEU A 61 0.11 10.86 11.85
CA LEU A 61 1.01 10.43 10.78
C LEU A 61 1.69 9.12 11.18
N ARG A 62 1.09 8.01 10.77
CA ARG A 62 1.57 6.65 11.02
C ARG A 62 2.10 6.04 9.73
N THR A 63 3.23 5.38 9.83
CA THR A 63 3.73 4.50 8.79
C THR A 63 3.66 3.08 9.31
N THR A 64 3.34 2.15 8.43
CA THR A 64 3.02 0.76 8.74
C THR A 64 4.26 -0.04 9.13
N ASP A 65 4.45 -0.26 10.43
CA ASP A 65 5.20 -1.40 10.96
C ASP A 65 4.96 -1.62 12.47
N ASP A 66 5.12 -2.85 12.96
CA ASP A 66 4.78 -3.37 14.32
C ASP A 66 5.60 -2.81 15.52
N PHE A 67 5.99 -1.54 15.47
CA PHE A 67 6.18 -0.78 16.70
C PHE A 67 5.43 0.54 16.49
N GLU A 68 4.83 1.11 17.52
CA GLU A 68 4.13 2.38 17.36
C GLU A 68 5.15 3.46 16.95
N TRP A 69 5.22 3.76 15.64
CA TRP A 69 6.12 4.76 15.07
C TRP A 69 5.29 5.98 14.63
N GLU A 70 5.37 7.04 15.42
CA GLU A 70 4.69 8.32 15.16
C GLU A 70 5.67 9.25 14.44
N VAL A 71 5.33 9.71 13.22
CA VAL A 71 5.99 10.90 12.67
C VAL A 71 5.34 12.09 13.33
N ASP A 72 5.91 12.53 14.45
CA ASP A 72 5.55 13.80 15.04
C ASP A 72 6.07 14.92 14.15
N LEU A 73 5.16 15.60 13.46
CA LEU A 73 5.42 16.94 12.97
C LEU A 73 5.55 17.84 14.21
N TYR A 74 6.76 17.87 14.75
CA TYR A 74 7.04 18.39 16.07
C TYR A 74 6.79 19.90 16.12
N SER A 75 5.77 20.32 16.89
CA SER A 75 5.34 21.72 16.98
C SER A 75 6.05 22.53 18.09
N GLY A 76 7.11 22.01 18.72
CA GLY A 76 7.51 22.47 20.07
C GLY A 76 9.00 22.62 20.37
N LYS A 77 9.60 23.76 19.98
CA LYS A 77 11.00 24.18 20.25
C LYS A 77 12.06 23.33 19.55
N GLY A 78 12.73 23.96 18.58
CA GLY A 78 13.71 23.35 17.70
C GLY A 78 14.68 22.43 18.43
N SER A 79 14.73 21.17 18.00
CA SER A 79 15.87 20.33 18.30
C SER A 79 17.06 20.97 17.60
N GLU A 80 18.09 21.26 18.38
CA GLU A 80 19.40 21.57 17.84
C GLU A 80 19.80 20.34 17.02
N THR A 81 19.79 20.44 15.69
CA THR A 81 20.36 19.40 14.83
C THR A 81 21.76 19.08 15.34
N GLU A 82 22.07 17.79 15.53
CA GLU A 82 23.45 17.40 15.85
C GLU A 82 24.43 18.07 14.87
N PRO A 83 25.53 18.67 15.35
CA PRO A 83 26.48 19.34 14.48
C PRO A 83 27.03 18.37 13.42
N GLY A 84 26.70 18.58 12.14
CA GLY A 84 27.18 17.77 11.01
C GLY A 84 26.13 17.31 9.99
N LEU A 85 24.86 17.58 10.23
CA LEU A 85 23.75 16.96 9.49
C LEU A 85 23.44 17.47 8.08
N VAL A 86 23.88 18.67 7.70
CA VAL A 86 23.69 19.17 6.33
C VAL A 86 24.70 20.27 6.08
N ALA A 87 24.98 20.56 4.80
CA ALA A 87 25.91 21.62 4.40
C ALA A 87 25.68 22.91 5.23
N GLU A 88 26.75 23.38 5.87
CA GLU A 88 26.71 24.51 6.84
C GLU A 88 26.20 25.82 6.23
N ASP A 89 26.08 25.89 4.90
CA ASP A 89 25.73 27.08 4.12
C ASP A 89 24.23 27.21 3.79
N ARG A 90 23.38 26.25 4.17
CA ARG A 90 21.94 26.27 3.87
C ARG A 90 21.05 26.39 5.11
N ALA A 91 19.89 27.01 4.94
CA ALA A 91 18.96 27.39 6.00
C ALA A 91 18.03 26.24 6.41
N TRP A 92 18.60 25.13 6.88
CA TRP A 92 17.83 23.93 7.21
C TRP A 92 17.03 24.04 8.51
N TYR A 93 15.81 23.53 8.50
CA TYR A 93 14.97 23.41 9.69
C TYR A 93 14.29 22.04 9.77
N THR A 94 14.43 21.37 10.91
CA THR A 94 13.78 20.09 11.17
C THR A 94 12.31 20.30 11.48
N ILE A 95 11.44 19.66 10.69
CA ILE A 95 9.99 19.66 10.88
C ILE A 95 9.45 18.33 11.40
N GLY A 96 10.30 17.30 11.42
CA GLY A 96 9.99 15.97 11.95
C GLY A 96 11.19 15.06 11.87
N GLU A 97 11.06 13.88 12.43
CA GLU A 97 12.05 12.81 12.39
C GLU A 97 11.38 11.50 11.94
N ASP A 98 12.16 10.62 11.32
CA ASP A 98 11.72 9.33 10.78
C ASP A 98 12.64 8.25 11.38
N GLU A 99 12.07 7.39 12.24
CA GLU A 99 12.71 6.23 12.87
C GLU A 99 13.96 6.52 13.72
N GLY A 100 14.25 7.79 14.05
CA GLY A 100 15.55 8.17 14.62
C GLY A 100 16.72 7.70 13.75
N GLN A 101 16.46 7.51 12.45
CA GLN A 101 17.43 7.21 11.40
C GLN A 101 17.50 8.32 10.33
N TRP A 102 16.46 9.16 10.24
CA TRP A 102 16.41 10.29 9.33
C TRP A 102 15.74 11.52 9.94
N TYR A 103 16.15 12.69 9.46
CA TYR A 103 15.46 13.97 9.71
C TYR A 103 14.66 14.39 8.49
N LEU A 104 13.48 14.95 8.75
CA LEU A 104 12.69 15.70 7.77
C LEU A 104 13.02 17.17 7.90
N LEU A 105 13.71 17.68 6.89
CA LEU A 105 14.19 19.05 6.86
C LEU A 105 13.44 19.86 5.82
N VAL A 106 13.28 21.15 6.06
CA VAL A 106 12.92 22.12 5.03
C VAL A 106 14.08 23.10 4.86
N ASP A 107 14.35 23.48 3.61
CA ASP A 107 15.20 24.64 3.35
C ASP A 107 14.33 25.89 3.50
N LEU A 108 14.58 26.68 4.56
CA LEU A 108 13.80 27.89 4.85
C LEU A 108 13.95 28.97 3.77
N ALA A 109 15.09 29.03 3.08
CA ALA A 109 15.30 29.98 2.00
C ALA A 109 14.52 29.58 0.75
N GLU A 110 14.48 28.28 0.42
CA GLU A 110 13.64 27.77 -0.67
C GLU A 110 12.16 27.95 -0.32
N ALA A 111 11.74 27.47 0.86
CA ALA A 111 10.36 27.53 1.35
C ALA A 111 9.78 28.96 1.42
N ALA A 112 10.62 29.99 1.54
CA ALA A 112 10.18 31.39 1.50
C ALA A 112 9.74 31.87 0.10
N THR A 113 10.08 31.12 -0.95
CA THR A 113 9.86 31.52 -2.36
C THR A 113 8.91 30.59 -3.12
N THR A 114 8.49 29.48 -2.51
CA THR A 114 7.55 28.50 -3.09
C THR A 114 6.28 28.36 -2.25
N ALA A 115 5.15 28.14 -2.91
CA ALA A 115 3.88 27.81 -2.26
C ALA A 115 3.84 26.36 -1.76
N GLU A 116 4.62 25.48 -2.39
CA GLU A 116 4.84 24.11 -1.93
C GLU A 116 5.97 24.10 -0.89
N VAL A 117 5.78 23.48 0.28
CA VAL A 117 6.81 23.36 1.30
C VAL A 117 7.83 22.29 0.88
N PRO A 118 9.07 22.65 0.50
CA PRO A 118 10.04 21.70 0.01
C PRO A 118 10.67 20.94 1.18
N THR A 119 10.20 19.71 1.38
CA THR A 119 10.72 18.80 2.40
C THR A 119 11.84 17.93 1.83
N TYR A 120 12.84 17.65 2.66
CA TYR A 120 14.03 16.84 2.38
C TYR A 120 14.16 15.78 3.45
N ARG A 121 14.62 14.59 3.06
CA ARG A 121 15.00 13.55 4.01
C ARG A 121 16.52 13.42 4.03
N VAL A 122 17.09 13.37 5.23
CA VAL A 122 18.54 13.31 5.46
C VAL A 122 18.84 12.28 6.54
N ASP A 123 19.84 11.41 6.36
CA ASP A 123 20.23 10.45 7.40
C ASP A 123 20.83 11.19 8.61
N HIS A 124 20.94 10.55 9.78
CA HIS A 124 21.61 11.19 10.94
C HIS A 124 23.09 11.55 10.68
N GLU A 125 23.68 11.00 9.62
CA GLU A 125 25.05 11.28 9.24
C GLU A 125 25.18 12.45 8.24
N GLY A 126 24.07 13.01 7.79
CA GLY A 126 24.03 14.21 6.96
C GLY A 126 24.49 14.06 5.52
N ARG A 127 24.55 12.81 5.02
CA ARG A 127 25.39 12.48 3.87
C ARG A 127 24.76 12.83 2.53
N GLN A 128 23.43 12.80 2.39
CA GLN A 128 22.75 13.18 1.14
C GLN A 128 21.32 13.69 1.37
N PRO A 129 21.05 15.00 1.26
CA PRO A 129 19.68 15.50 1.23
C PRO A 129 19.00 15.12 -0.09
N VAL A 130 17.96 14.29 0.01
CA VAL A 130 17.12 13.92 -1.13
C VAL A 130 15.81 14.70 -1.04
N PRO A 131 15.39 15.42 -2.10
CA PRO A 131 14.07 16.06 -2.13
C PRO A 131 12.98 15.00 -1.97
N VAL A 132 12.05 15.22 -1.03
CA VAL A 132 10.96 14.27 -0.73
C VAL A 132 9.58 14.82 -1.09
N ARG A 133 9.48 15.68 -2.11
CA ARG A 133 8.19 16.26 -2.57
C ARG A 133 7.12 15.20 -2.86
N VAL A 134 7.51 14.17 -3.63
CA VAL A 134 6.66 12.99 -3.90
C VAL A 134 6.35 12.23 -2.61
N TRP A 135 7.34 12.12 -1.73
CA TRP A 135 7.27 11.30 -0.52
C TRP A 135 6.42 11.93 0.59
N LEU A 136 6.35 13.26 0.75
CA LEU A 136 5.39 13.86 1.70
C LEU A 136 3.95 13.60 1.24
N SER A 137 3.68 13.77 -0.06
CA SER A 137 2.38 13.49 -0.66
C SER A 137 2.02 12.00 -0.54
N ASP A 138 2.99 11.11 -0.77
CA ASP A 138 2.87 9.66 -0.62
C ASP A 138 2.66 9.22 0.85
N ARG A 139 3.39 9.79 1.81
CA ARG A 139 3.21 9.52 3.25
C ARG A 139 1.85 9.98 3.75
N LEU A 140 1.39 11.16 3.34
CA LEU A 140 0.00 11.58 3.57
C LEU A 140 -0.96 10.61 2.88
N SER A 141 -0.61 10.10 1.70
CA SER A 141 -1.44 9.14 0.99
C SER A 141 -1.64 7.83 1.77
N GLY A 142 -0.62 7.37 2.51
CA GLY A 142 -0.59 6.16 3.36
C GLY A 142 -1.31 6.29 4.70
N LEU A 143 -1.73 7.48 5.13
CA LEU A 143 -2.50 7.70 6.36
C LEU A 143 -3.98 7.30 6.26
N ARG A 144 -4.38 6.55 5.22
CA ARG A 144 -5.78 6.14 5.04
C ARG A 144 -6.27 5.49 6.33
N ARG A 145 -7.38 6.00 6.88
CA ARG A 145 -8.10 5.30 7.96
C ARG A 145 -8.32 3.86 7.51
N SER A 146 -7.87 2.89 8.30
CA SER A 146 -8.30 1.52 8.10
C SER A 146 -9.81 1.47 8.25
N THR A 147 -10.49 1.23 7.12
CA THR A 147 -11.94 1.07 7.10
C THR A 147 -12.28 -0.38 7.41
N PRO A 148 -13.52 -0.69 7.85
CA PRO A 148 -13.95 -2.08 7.99
C PRO A 148 -13.70 -2.91 6.73
N ALA A 149 -13.80 -2.31 5.54
CA ALA A 149 -13.51 -2.97 4.26
C ALA A 149 -12.02 -3.30 4.10
N ILE A 150 -11.12 -2.40 4.50
CA ILE A 150 -9.66 -2.64 4.45
C ILE A 150 -9.27 -3.72 5.47
N GLU A 151 -9.77 -3.65 6.70
CA GLU A 151 -9.53 -4.70 7.72
C GLU A 151 -10.07 -6.06 7.27
N PHE A 152 -11.23 -6.07 6.60
CA PHE A 152 -11.78 -7.27 6.02
C PHE A 152 -10.92 -7.82 4.88
N GLY A 153 -10.42 -6.95 3.99
CA GLY A 153 -9.47 -7.32 2.96
C GLY A 153 -8.17 -7.91 3.53
N ARG A 154 -7.61 -7.30 4.59
CA ARG A 154 -6.46 -7.83 5.34
C ARG A 154 -6.75 -9.20 5.92
N ALA A 155 -7.90 -9.38 6.57
CA ALA A 155 -8.31 -10.67 7.11
C ALA A 155 -8.39 -11.74 6.02
N CYS A 156 -8.86 -11.39 4.81
CA CYS A 156 -8.87 -12.29 3.66
C CYS A 156 -7.44 -12.61 3.17
N ALA A 157 -6.62 -11.58 2.98
CA ALA A 157 -5.23 -11.67 2.54
C ALA A 157 -4.36 -12.57 3.42
N TRP A 158 -4.60 -12.55 4.73
CA TRP A 158 -3.88 -13.35 5.73
C TRP A 158 -4.59 -14.65 6.11
N GLY A 159 -5.78 -14.91 5.56
CA GLY A 159 -6.56 -16.09 5.88
C GLY A 159 -7.03 -16.16 7.34
N ASP A 160 -7.25 -15.01 7.99
CA ASP A 160 -7.81 -14.92 9.35
C ASP A 160 -9.32 -15.26 9.30
N VAL A 161 -9.59 -16.56 9.30
CA VAL A 161 -10.93 -17.15 9.16
C VAL A 161 -11.93 -16.57 10.16
N GLU A 162 -11.51 -16.31 11.40
CA GLU A 162 -12.40 -15.80 12.44
C GLU A 162 -12.77 -14.33 12.19
N ARG A 163 -11.82 -13.49 11.78
CA ARG A 163 -12.12 -12.11 11.39
C ARG A 163 -12.95 -12.03 10.11
N VAL A 164 -12.67 -12.90 9.14
CA VAL A 164 -13.47 -13.01 7.91
C VAL A 164 -14.92 -13.38 8.25
N ARG A 165 -15.13 -14.40 9.09
CA ARG A 165 -16.48 -14.81 9.53
C ARG A 165 -17.19 -13.66 10.25
N ALA A 166 -16.53 -13.04 11.23
CA ALA A 166 -17.12 -11.93 11.99
C ALA A 166 -17.50 -10.73 11.10
N ALA A 167 -16.67 -10.42 10.09
CA ALA A 167 -16.94 -9.35 9.14
C ALA A 167 -18.18 -9.65 8.27
N LEU A 168 -18.27 -10.87 7.74
CA LEU A 168 -19.43 -11.32 6.95
C LEU A 168 -20.72 -11.36 7.79
N GLU A 169 -20.65 -11.86 9.03
CA GLU A 169 -21.78 -11.84 9.98
C GLU A 169 -22.18 -10.40 10.36
N GLY A 170 -21.22 -9.48 10.39
CA GLY A 170 -21.41 -8.04 10.57
C GLY A 170 -22.03 -7.33 9.37
N GLY A 171 -22.30 -8.05 8.27
CA GLY A 171 -22.98 -7.53 7.08
C GLY A 171 -22.05 -6.88 6.05
N LEU A 172 -20.73 -7.08 6.15
CA LEU A 172 -19.83 -6.68 5.07
C LEU A 172 -20.08 -7.57 3.84
N GLY A 173 -20.19 -6.91 2.68
CA GLY A 173 -20.39 -7.60 1.40
C GLY A 173 -19.09 -8.18 0.83
N THR A 174 -19.24 -9.05 -0.16
CA THR A 174 -18.14 -9.73 -0.88
C THR A 174 -17.75 -9.07 -2.21
N GLY A 175 -18.33 -7.91 -2.51
CA GLY A 175 -18.04 -7.13 -3.72
C GLY A 175 -16.70 -6.38 -3.66
N PRO A 176 -16.44 -5.48 -4.63
CA PRO A 176 -15.20 -4.71 -4.68
C PRO A 176 -14.93 -3.90 -3.40
N LEU A 177 -13.69 -3.97 -2.91
CA LEU A 177 -13.20 -3.23 -1.75
C LEU A 177 -12.79 -1.79 -2.12
N GLU A 178 -12.46 -1.57 -3.39
CA GLU A 178 -12.04 -0.28 -3.92
C GLU A 178 -12.40 -0.13 -5.40
N ARG A 179 -12.02 1.01 -5.99
CA ARG A 179 -12.41 1.41 -7.35
C ARG A 179 -11.83 0.52 -8.45
N SER A 180 -10.73 -0.16 -8.18
CA SER A 180 -10.05 -1.04 -9.14
C SER A 180 -10.80 -2.35 -9.42
N GLY A 181 -11.88 -2.64 -8.71
CA GLY A 181 -12.58 -3.92 -8.82
C GLY A 181 -11.97 -5.03 -7.95
N LEU A 182 -10.88 -4.77 -7.22
CA LEU A 182 -10.28 -5.72 -6.29
C LEU A 182 -11.32 -6.20 -5.26
N THR A 183 -11.52 -7.52 -5.17
CA THR A 183 -12.49 -8.15 -4.26
C THR A 183 -11.81 -8.93 -3.13
N PRO A 184 -12.53 -9.23 -2.03
CA PRO A 184 -12.03 -10.11 -0.97
C PRO A 184 -11.57 -11.47 -1.48
N LEU A 185 -12.19 -11.98 -2.56
CA LEU A 185 -11.83 -13.28 -3.12
C LEU A 185 -10.49 -13.24 -3.86
N HIS A 186 -10.13 -12.12 -4.50
CA HIS A 186 -8.76 -11.91 -5.00
C HIS A 186 -7.76 -11.94 -3.84
N LEU A 187 -8.04 -11.21 -2.76
CA LEU A 187 -7.15 -11.17 -1.59
C LEU A 187 -7.03 -12.54 -0.89
N ALA A 188 -8.10 -13.32 -0.82
CA ALA A 188 -8.07 -14.65 -0.21
C ALA A 188 -7.10 -15.61 -0.90
N THR A 189 -6.83 -15.43 -2.20
CA THR A 189 -5.93 -16.31 -2.95
C THR A 189 -4.47 -16.19 -2.50
N PHE A 190 -4.10 -15.07 -1.88
CA PHE A 190 -2.75 -14.86 -1.35
C PHE A 190 -2.49 -15.58 -0.03
N SER A 191 -3.53 -16.00 0.70
CA SER A 191 -3.34 -16.71 1.97
C SER A 191 -3.18 -18.23 1.81
N GLY A 192 -3.62 -18.79 0.68
CA GLY A 192 -3.82 -20.23 0.56
C GLY A 192 -4.89 -20.83 1.49
N SER A 193 -5.65 -19.99 2.19
CA SER A 193 -6.67 -20.43 3.14
C SER A 193 -7.92 -20.92 2.40
N VAL A 194 -7.97 -22.24 2.19
CA VAL A 194 -9.13 -22.97 1.63
C VAL A 194 -10.43 -22.58 2.35
N GLU A 195 -10.37 -22.39 3.66
CA GLU A 195 -11.54 -22.04 4.46
C GLU A 195 -11.99 -20.60 4.24
N THR A 196 -11.06 -19.65 4.08
CA THR A 196 -11.41 -18.26 3.74
C THR A 196 -12.09 -18.20 2.37
N VAL A 197 -11.54 -18.90 1.37
CA VAL A 197 -12.15 -19.02 0.03
C VAL A 197 -13.56 -19.62 0.13
N ARG A 198 -13.72 -20.70 0.90
CA ARG A 198 -15.03 -21.34 1.15
C ARG A 198 -16.04 -20.36 1.77
N LEU A 199 -15.64 -19.62 2.81
CA LEU A 199 -16.52 -18.66 3.48
C LEU A 199 -16.99 -17.56 2.54
N LEU A 200 -16.06 -17.01 1.74
CA LEU A 200 -16.39 -15.94 0.78
C LEU A 200 -17.33 -16.45 -0.32
N LEU A 201 -17.08 -17.62 -0.90
CA LEU A 201 -17.96 -18.23 -1.90
C LEU A 201 -19.34 -18.55 -1.31
N ALA A 202 -19.40 -19.08 -0.07
CA ALA A 202 -20.66 -19.34 0.62
C ALA A 202 -21.45 -18.05 0.93
N ALA A 203 -20.76 -16.93 1.12
CA ALA A 203 -21.34 -15.61 1.27
C ALA A 203 -21.72 -14.94 -0.07
N GLY A 204 -21.58 -15.64 -1.20
CA GLY A 204 -21.95 -15.16 -2.53
C GLY A 204 -20.91 -14.27 -3.19
N ALA A 205 -19.63 -14.40 -2.83
CA ALA A 205 -18.54 -13.80 -3.62
C ALA A 205 -18.60 -14.31 -5.07
N ASP A 206 -18.48 -13.40 -6.02
CA ASP A 206 -18.42 -13.73 -7.44
C ASP A 206 -17.01 -14.24 -7.80
N PRO A 207 -16.85 -15.51 -8.20
CA PRO A 207 -15.55 -16.05 -8.60
C PRO A 207 -15.05 -15.52 -9.95
N ASN A 208 -15.89 -14.81 -10.70
CA ASN A 208 -15.56 -14.20 -11.99
C ASN A 208 -15.46 -12.67 -11.91
N ALA A 209 -15.43 -12.10 -10.70
CA ALA A 209 -15.19 -10.68 -10.53
C ALA A 209 -13.87 -10.29 -11.19
N ALA A 210 -13.90 -9.25 -12.01
CA ALA A 210 -12.76 -8.81 -12.78
C ALA A 210 -12.19 -7.49 -12.24
N ILE A 211 -10.86 -7.38 -12.23
CA ILE A 211 -10.17 -6.11 -12.04
C ILE A 211 -10.54 -5.16 -13.19
N THR A 212 -10.93 -3.93 -12.86
CA THR A 212 -11.43 -2.93 -13.81
C THR A 212 -10.41 -1.84 -14.13
N GLU A 213 -9.39 -1.67 -13.27
CA GLU A 213 -8.27 -0.76 -13.47
C GLU A 213 -7.03 -1.48 -12.95
N GLU A 214 -5.89 -1.37 -13.66
CA GLU A 214 -4.63 -1.96 -13.23
C GLU A 214 -4.28 -1.54 -11.80
N VAL A 215 -3.96 -2.52 -10.95
CA VAL A 215 -3.62 -2.24 -9.55
C VAL A 215 -2.13 -2.43 -9.35
N SER A 216 -1.48 -1.36 -8.92
CA SER A 216 -0.06 -1.41 -8.57
C SER A 216 0.17 -2.43 -7.45
N ALA A 217 1.18 -3.27 -7.64
CA ALA A 217 1.67 -4.20 -6.62
C ALA A 217 1.93 -3.51 -5.27
N LEU A 218 2.45 -2.27 -5.31
CA LEU A 218 2.73 -1.47 -4.12
C LEU A 218 1.47 -1.10 -3.36
N ASP A 219 0.38 -0.78 -4.08
CA ASP A 219 -0.89 -0.40 -3.49
C ASP A 219 -1.55 -1.58 -2.80
N VAL A 220 -1.56 -2.76 -3.45
CA VAL A 220 -2.07 -4.00 -2.85
C VAL A 220 -1.23 -4.39 -1.62
N TRP A 221 0.09 -4.39 -1.78
CA TRP A 221 1.02 -4.78 -0.71
C TRP A 221 0.88 -3.88 0.53
N SER A 222 0.96 -2.56 0.34
CA SER A 222 0.87 -1.59 1.43
C SER A 222 -0.50 -1.59 2.10
N THR A 223 -1.57 -1.87 1.35
CA THR A 223 -2.93 -1.84 1.89
C THR A 223 -3.27 -3.11 2.67
N TYR A 224 -2.87 -4.29 2.19
CA TYR A 224 -3.39 -5.58 2.68
C TYR A 224 -2.35 -6.54 3.29
N PHE A 225 -1.04 -6.36 3.03
CA PHE A 225 0.01 -7.35 3.34
C PHE A 225 1.15 -6.82 4.23
N GLU A 226 0.84 -5.92 5.18
CA GLU A 226 1.72 -5.45 6.29
C GLU A 226 2.96 -6.34 6.56
N PRO A 227 4.18 -5.78 6.63
CA PRO A 227 5.38 -6.49 6.20
C PRO A 227 5.75 -7.67 7.10
N TYR A 228 6.06 -8.77 6.44
CA TYR A 228 6.67 -9.95 7.05
C TYR A 228 7.99 -9.57 7.74
N ARG A 229 8.00 -9.65 9.07
CA ARG A 229 9.19 -9.46 9.92
C ARG A 229 10.23 -10.54 9.65
N GLY A 230 11.40 -10.11 9.18
CA GLY A 230 12.65 -10.80 9.44
C GLY A 230 13.20 -11.66 8.30
N ARG A 231 13.68 -11.01 7.25
CA ARG A 231 15.04 -11.18 6.70
C ARG A 231 15.17 -10.25 5.51
N ARG A 232 16.31 -9.56 5.46
CA ARG A 232 16.82 -8.98 4.22
C ARG A 232 16.90 -10.13 3.21
N THR A 233 15.96 -10.18 2.29
CA THR A 233 16.07 -10.97 1.07
C THR A 233 15.99 -9.98 -0.08
N GLU A 234 16.74 -10.26 -1.12
CA GLU A 234 16.86 -9.49 -2.35
C GLU A 234 15.54 -9.62 -3.15
N PHE A 235 14.44 -9.17 -2.56
CA PHE A 235 13.08 -9.29 -3.07
C PHE A 235 12.66 -7.99 -3.75
N ASP A 236 11.98 -8.10 -4.88
CA ASP A 236 11.26 -7.00 -5.52
C ASP A 236 9.73 -7.26 -5.42
N PRO A 237 9.08 -6.88 -4.30
CA PRO A 237 7.63 -7.04 -4.09
C PRO A 237 6.77 -6.41 -5.19
N LEU A 238 7.36 -5.51 -5.97
CA LEU A 238 6.65 -4.68 -6.94
C LEU A 238 6.28 -5.43 -8.22
N LEU A 239 6.91 -6.58 -8.52
CA LEU A 239 6.63 -7.30 -9.78
C LEU A 239 5.58 -8.41 -9.63
N ASP A 240 5.52 -9.08 -8.47
CA ASP A 240 4.77 -10.32 -8.30
C ASP A 240 3.37 -10.15 -7.70
N MET A 241 2.96 -8.93 -7.34
CA MET A 241 1.67 -8.63 -6.69
C MET A 241 0.75 -7.74 -7.54
N ALA A 242 1.22 -7.30 -8.72
CA ALA A 242 0.41 -6.52 -9.64
C ALA A 242 -0.79 -7.34 -10.12
N LEU A 243 -1.91 -6.66 -10.32
CA LEU A 243 -3.11 -7.25 -10.89
C LEU A 243 -3.41 -6.57 -12.22
N TYR A 244 -3.57 -7.38 -13.25
CA TYR A 244 -3.85 -6.92 -14.60
C TYR A 244 -5.32 -6.55 -14.76
N GLU A 245 -5.63 -5.67 -15.72
CA GLU A 245 -7.03 -5.46 -16.11
C GLU A 245 -7.68 -6.80 -16.46
N ARG A 246 -8.97 -6.95 -16.18
CA ARG A 246 -9.76 -8.17 -16.42
C ARG A 246 -9.29 -9.43 -15.68
N GLU A 247 -8.27 -9.33 -14.83
CA GLU A 247 -7.83 -10.46 -14.01
C GLU A 247 -8.96 -10.89 -13.06
N THR A 248 -9.18 -12.21 -12.94
CA THR A 248 -10.16 -12.81 -12.01
C THR A 248 -9.45 -13.49 -10.83
N PRO A 249 -10.15 -13.85 -9.73
CA PRO A 249 -9.54 -14.57 -8.62
C PRO A 249 -8.84 -15.86 -9.03
N LEU A 250 -9.34 -16.56 -10.06
CA LEU A 250 -8.72 -17.78 -10.56
C LEU A 250 -7.38 -17.50 -11.27
N HIS A 251 -7.27 -16.40 -12.03
CA HIS A 251 -5.98 -15.95 -12.56
C HIS A 251 -5.01 -15.62 -11.43
N SER A 252 -5.45 -14.83 -10.45
CA SER A 252 -4.61 -14.41 -9.32
C SER A 252 -4.06 -15.61 -8.55
N ALA A 253 -4.89 -16.61 -8.25
CA ALA A 253 -4.46 -17.83 -7.56
C ALA A 253 -3.33 -18.55 -8.31
N LEU A 254 -3.44 -18.69 -9.64
CA LEU A 254 -2.48 -19.42 -10.47
C LEU A 254 -1.19 -18.62 -10.72
N ARG A 255 -1.26 -17.28 -10.80
CA ARG A 255 -0.05 -16.44 -10.93
C ARG A 255 0.89 -16.58 -9.74
N LYS A 256 0.36 -16.91 -8.55
CA LYS A 256 1.18 -17.07 -7.34
C LYS A 256 1.79 -18.47 -7.17
N LEU A 257 1.50 -19.39 -8.09
CA LEU A 257 2.16 -20.69 -8.16
C LEU A 257 3.66 -20.52 -8.45
N GLY A 258 4.51 -21.25 -7.71
CA GLY A 258 5.96 -21.12 -7.78
C GLY A 258 6.57 -20.00 -6.92
N ILE A 259 5.77 -19.24 -6.16
CA ILE A 259 6.25 -18.19 -5.26
C ILE A 259 6.39 -18.76 -3.84
N ASP A 260 7.61 -19.16 -3.45
CA ASP A 260 7.92 -19.87 -2.19
C ASP A 260 7.52 -19.13 -0.90
N TYR A 261 7.29 -17.82 -0.93
CA TYR A 261 7.01 -17.01 0.26
C TYR A 261 5.52 -16.87 0.61
N VAL A 262 4.62 -17.28 -0.28
CA VAL A 262 3.17 -17.26 -0.01
C VAL A 262 2.85 -18.43 0.93
N VAL A 263 2.88 -18.16 2.23
CA VAL A 263 2.83 -19.19 3.27
C VAL A 263 1.56 -20.03 3.16
N GLY A 264 1.72 -21.29 2.77
CA GLY A 264 0.66 -22.30 2.75
C GLY A 264 -0.10 -22.45 1.44
N LEU A 265 0.02 -21.54 0.46
CA LEU A 265 -0.74 -21.62 -0.79
C LEU A 265 -0.36 -22.83 -1.64
N ARG A 266 0.93 -23.17 -1.70
CA ARG A 266 1.41 -24.23 -2.60
C ARG A 266 0.67 -25.56 -2.41
N ALA A 267 0.60 -26.06 -1.19
CA ALA A 267 -0.03 -27.35 -0.90
C ALA A 267 -1.57 -27.31 -0.99
N SER A 268 -2.17 -26.13 -0.85
CA SER A 268 -3.62 -25.95 -0.85
C SER A 268 -4.18 -25.43 -2.18
N LEU A 269 -3.33 -25.04 -3.13
CA LEU A 269 -3.76 -24.45 -4.39
C LEU A 269 -4.71 -25.36 -5.18
N PRO A 270 -4.45 -26.67 -5.32
CA PRO A 270 -5.41 -27.56 -5.99
C PRO A 270 -6.78 -27.59 -5.30
N ASP A 271 -6.82 -27.44 -3.97
CA ASP A 271 -8.09 -27.35 -3.23
C ASP A 271 -8.78 -26.00 -3.45
N VAL A 272 -8.02 -24.90 -3.52
CA VAL A 272 -8.54 -23.55 -3.84
C VAL A 272 -9.11 -23.50 -5.26
N VAL A 273 -8.38 -24.00 -6.26
CA VAL A 273 -8.83 -24.09 -7.66
C VAL A 273 -10.11 -24.91 -7.75
N ARG A 274 -10.13 -26.10 -7.14
CA ARG A 274 -11.31 -26.96 -7.10
C ARG A 274 -12.52 -26.25 -6.47
N LEU A 275 -12.32 -25.50 -5.38
CA LEU A 275 -13.40 -24.75 -4.73
C LEU A 275 -13.92 -23.60 -5.60
N MET A 276 -13.03 -22.85 -6.25
CA MET A 276 -13.42 -21.75 -7.14
C MET A 276 -14.21 -22.29 -8.34
N LEU A 277 -13.73 -23.36 -8.99
CA LEU A 277 -14.45 -24.02 -10.09
C LEU A 277 -15.81 -24.55 -9.65
N ALA A 278 -15.88 -25.21 -8.49
CA ALA A 278 -17.16 -25.64 -7.91
C ALA A 278 -18.09 -24.47 -7.54
N GLY A 279 -17.52 -23.30 -7.25
CA GLY A 279 -18.22 -22.04 -7.02
C GLY A 279 -18.69 -21.34 -8.30
N GLY A 280 -18.34 -21.85 -9.48
CA GLY A 280 -18.72 -21.28 -10.78
C GLY A 280 -17.66 -20.37 -11.41
N ALA A 281 -16.39 -20.46 -10.98
CA ALA A 281 -15.30 -19.82 -11.70
C ALA A 281 -15.22 -20.35 -13.13
N ASP A 282 -15.17 -19.44 -14.09
CA ASP A 282 -15.02 -19.74 -15.50
C ASP A 282 -13.52 -19.75 -15.86
N PRO A 283 -12.95 -20.92 -16.20
CA PRO A 283 -11.53 -21.03 -16.50
C PRO A 283 -11.20 -20.60 -17.95
N THR A 284 -12.18 -20.09 -18.71
CA THR A 284 -12.02 -19.66 -20.10
C THR A 284 -11.93 -18.14 -20.26
N ILE A 285 -12.11 -17.37 -19.18
CA ILE A 285 -11.99 -15.91 -19.22
C ILE A 285 -10.53 -15.54 -19.46
N HIS A 286 -10.27 -14.68 -20.44
CA HIS A 286 -8.95 -14.05 -20.64
C HIS A 286 -8.84 -12.73 -19.88
N ASP A 287 -7.68 -12.47 -19.28
CA ASP A 287 -7.35 -11.18 -18.68
C ASP A 287 -6.93 -10.12 -19.73
N GLY A 288 -6.39 -8.99 -19.26
CA GLY A 288 -5.96 -7.87 -20.10
C GLY A 288 -4.73 -8.16 -20.95
N GLU A 289 -3.95 -9.17 -20.57
CA GLU A 289 -2.79 -9.67 -21.31
C GLU A 289 -3.15 -10.85 -22.23
N ASP A 290 -4.45 -11.16 -22.36
CA ASP A 290 -5.01 -12.23 -23.19
C ASP A 290 -4.55 -13.63 -22.75
N TYR A 291 -4.35 -13.84 -21.44
CA TYR A 291 -4.11 -15.17 -20.87
C TYR A 291 -5.38 -15.68 -20.18
N SER A 292 -5.73 -16.94 -20.41
CA SER A 292 -6.68 -17.65 -19.56
C SER A 292 -5.99 -18.18 -18.28
N PRO A 293 -6.76 -18.59 -17.26
CA PRO A 293 -6.23 -19.32 -16.11
C PRO A 293 -5.39 -20.54 -16.51
N ALA A 294 -5.80 -21.29 -17.53
CA ALA A 294 -5.06 -22.46 -18.00
C ALA A 294 -3.72 -22.09 -18.64
N ASP A 295 -3.65 -20.99 -19.39
CA ASP A 295 -2.40 -20.50 -19.99
C ASP A 295 -1.41 -20.07 -18.90
N ILE A 296 -1.90 -19.39 -17.86
CA ILE A 296 -1.08 -19.03 -16.69
C ILE A 296 -0.56 -20.30 -16.02
N ALA A 297 -1.43 -21.26 -15.67
CA ALA A 297 -1.02 -22.51 -15.03
C ALA A 297 0.01 -23.29 -15.89
N PHE A 298 -0.18 -23.31 -17.21
CA PHE A 298 0.72 -23.97 -18.13
C PHE A 298 2.10 -23.28 -18.19
N SER A 299 2.12 -21.94 -18.24
CA SER A 299 3.39 -21.18 -18.22
C SER A 299 4.26 -21.51 -17.01
N LYS A 300 3.62 -21.80 -15.87
CA LYS A 300 4.32 -22.17 -14.62
C LYS A 300 5.04 -23.52 -14.70
N THR A 301 4.64 -24.42 -15.61
CA THR A 301 5.35 -25.69 -15.81
C THR A 301 6.80 -25.49 -16.28
N PHE A 302 7.13 -24.33 -16.85
CA PHE A 302 8.48 -23.99 -17.32
C PHE A 302 9.26 -23.12 -16.33
N SER A 303 8.57 -22.35 -15.48
CA SER A 303 9.20 -21.33 -14.63
C SER A 303 9.25 -21.67 -13.14
N ALA A 304 8.37 -22.56 -12.65
CA ALA A 304 8.31 -22.92 -11.24
C ALA A 304 9.36 -23.99 -10.87
N PRO A 305 9.76 -24.09 -9.58
CA PRO A 305 10.62 -25.17 -9.11
C PRO A 305 10.03 -26.56 -9.42
N GLU A 306 10.86 -27.54 -9.77
CA GLU A 306 10.41 -28.93 -10.04
C GLU A 306 9.58 -29.53 -8.90
N THR A 307 9.81 -29.08 -7.67
CA THR A 307 9.10 -29.57 -6.50
C THR A 307 7.61 -29.21 -6.54
N ASP A 308 7.20 -28.15 -7.25
CA ASP A 308 5.82 -27.67 -7.36
C ASP A 308 5.03 -28.41 -8.45
N ALA A 309 5.74 -29.13 -9.33
CA ALA A 309 5.16 -29.75 -10.52
C ALA A 309 3.89 -30.59 -10.24
N PRO A 310 3.80 -31.41 -9.17
CA PRO A 310 2.59 -32.18 -8.89
C PRO A 310 1.34 -31.30 -8.75
N GLU A 311 1.43 -30.20 -7.99
CA GLU A 311 0.33 -29.28 -7.78
C GLU A 311 -0.03 -28.51 -9.05
N ILE A 312 0.95 -28.17 -9.89
CA ILE A 312 0.69 -27.55 -11.22
C ILE A 312 -0.12 -28.49 -12.11
N TYR A 313 0.30 -29.75 -12.22
CA TYR A 313 -0.39 -30.73 -13.05
C TYR A 313 -1.80 -31.03 -12.53
N GLU A 314 -1.99 -31.06 -11.21
CA GLU A 314 -3.33 -31.22 -10.63
C GLU A 314 -4.23 -30.02 -10.98
N CYS A 315 -3.74 -28.79 -10.83
CA CYS A 315 -4.50 -27.60 -11.20
C CYS A 315 -4.85 -27.59 -12.69
N LEU A 316 -3.90 -27.91 -13.58
CA LEU A 316 -4.14 -28.04 -15.02
C LEU A 316 -5.24 -29.06 -15.30
N GLN A 317 -5.17 -30.25 -14.70
CA GLN A 317 -6.20 -31.29 -14.88
C GLN A 317 -7.59 -30.78 -14.47
N GLN A 318 -7.68 -30.09 -13.33
CA GLN A 318 -8.96 -29.52 -12.87
C GLN A 318 -9.50 -28.46 -13.83
N LEU A 319 -8.64 -27.61 -14.40
CA LEU A 319 -9.02 -26.59 -15.38
C LEU A 319 -9.52 -27.22 -16.68
N TYR A 320 -8.84 -28.26 -17.18
CA TYR A 320 -9.28 -29.01 -18.36
C TYR A 320 -10.62 -29.72 -18.14
N ASP A 321 -10.78 -30.36 -16.98
CA ASP A 321 -12.05 -31.03 -16.63
C ASP A 321 -13.21 -30.03 -16.52
N ALA A 322 -12.91 -28.76 -16.22
CA ALA A 322 -13.85 -27.65 -16.20
C ALA A 322 -14.03 -26.96 -17.57
N GLY A 323 -13.40 -27.46 -18.63
CA GLY A 323 -13.59 -26.98 -20.00
C GLY A 323 -12.60 -25.92 -20.48
N ALA A 324 -11.51 -25.69 -19.74
CA ALA A 324 -10.41 -24.88 -20.26
C ALA A 324 -9.70 -25.62 -21.40
N GLU A 325 -9.29 -24.89 -22.43
CA GLU A 325 -8.39 -25.36 -23.46
C GLU A 325 -7.04 -24.65 -23.27
N LEU A 326 -5.92 -25.29 -23.65
CA LEU A 326 -4.68 -24.54 -23.79
C LEU A 326 -4.71 -23.85 -25.13
N ASP A 327 -4.60 -22.53 -25.12
CA ASP A 327 -4.21 -21.83 -26.31
C ASP A 327 -2.73 -22.18 -26.52
N ALA A 328 -2.49 -23.15 -27.40
CA ALA A 328 -1.15 -23.45 -27.84
C ALA A 328 -0.57 -22.16 -28.40
N TYR A 329 0.38 -21.54 -27.69
CA TYR A 329 1.33 -20.60 -28.28
C TYR A 329 2.15 -21.38 -29.30
N ALA A 330 1.52 -21.70 -30.43
CA ALA A 330 2.14 -22.11 -31.66
C ALA A 330 2.74 -20.83 -32.27
N ASP A 331 3.94 -20.49 -31.83
CA ASP A 331 5.07 -20.08 -32.69
C ASP A 331 6.33 -19.77 -31.85
#